data_AF-A0A929SF40-F1
#
_entry.id   AF-A0A929SF40-F1
#
_cell.length_a   1.000
_cell.length_b   1.000
_cell.length_c   1.000
_cell.angle_alpha   90.00
_cell.angle_beta   90.00
_cell.angle_gamma   90.00
#
_symmetry.space_group_name_H-M   'P 1'
#
loop_
_entity.id
_entity.type
_entity.pdbx_description
1 polymer ?
#
loop_
_entity_poly.entity_id
_entity_poly.type
_entity_poly.pdbx_seq_one_letter_code
_entity_poly.pdbx_strand_id
1 'polypeptide(L)'
;MNNVEMRRFAGKQWRKNFLTFFAAFILLLAVYLGIAIAFSFVLSPSLVLTLSSLQEGIQYGLNLSISGILLALFLCVLLLYLVITSFSFLYMALKLTRGETITPFDIFYTLNLKNFPMQRSLIGYTFLYLILPWGLNALFIFFFGFSMKNPVLNFLEEAAFHIAIGTFLLFYLCVPFLILERKAVSLKDAMQKSVAMMQKEWKHFLRQVLFFLAIRLGANLLASMWSYILDNSSFPDMLLSAFYVLYLSPCFILVQAKFYQEILKKQEILGRAETQEPEEGREAEEERNVVMVSETEEERNVVAEQEALFQPEEVRAESQ
;
A
#
# COMPACT_ATOMS: atom_id res chain seq x y z
N MET A 1 -18.76 0.72 -3.09
CA MET A 1 -17.96 0.15 -1.98
C MET A 1 -18.68 0.49 -0.68
N ASN A 2 -19.20 -0.51 0.04
CA ASN A 2 -19.91 -0.27 1.29
C ASN A 2 -18.95 -0.33 2.48
N ASN A 3 -18.69 0.83 3.09
CA ASN A 3 -17.74 0.96 4.18
C ASN A 3 -18.07 0.10 5.41
N VAL A 4 -19.37 -0.11 5.68
CA VAL A 4 -19.81 -0.93 6.82
C VAL A 4 -19.51 -2.41 6.57
N GLU A 5 -19.74 -2.89 5.34
CA GLU A 5 -19.46 -4.28 4.96
C GLU A 5 -17.97 -4.61 4.96
N MET A 6 -17.10 -3.65 4.63
CA MET A 6 -15.65 -3.83 4.76
C MET A 6 -15.24 -4.07 6.21
N ARG A 7 -15.75 -3.23 7.12
CA ARG A 7 -15.44 -3.36 8.55
C ARG A 7 -16.04 -4.63 9.15
N ARG A 8 -17.27 -4.99 8.77
CA ARG A 8 -17.91 -6.23 9.19
C ARG A 8 -17.12 -7.45 8.70
N PHE A 9 -16.63 -7.41 7.46
CA PHE A 9 -15.75 -8.45 6.93
C PHE A 9 -14.45 -8.54 7.73
N ALA A 10 -13.76 -7.42 7.95
CA ALA A 10 -12.51 -7.38 8.70
C ALA A 10 -12.70 -7.96 10.12
N GLY A 11 -13.73 -7.53 10.86
CA GLY A 11 -14.01 -8.06 12.19
C GLY A 11 -14.40 -9.54 12.19
N LYS A 12 -15.08 -10.04 11.15
CA LYS A 12 -15.38 -11.47 11.02
C LYS A 12 -14.12 -12.29 10.75
N GLN A 13 -13.27 -11.85 9.81
CA GLN A 13 -12.03 -12.54 9.47
C GLN A 13 -11.01 -12.48 10.61
N TRP A 14 -10.92 -11.35 11.30
CA TRP A 14 -10.08 -11.19 12.49
C TRP A 14 -10.45 -12.20 13.56
N ARG A 15 -11.74 -12.25 13.97
CA ARG A 15 -12.20 -13.18 15.01
C ARG A 15 -12.00 -14.64 14.62
N LYS A 16 -12.26 -14.99 13.35
CA LYS A 16 -12.09 -16.38 12.87
C LYS A 16 -10.63 -16.83 12.89
N ASN A 17 -9.69 -15.94 12.58
CA ASN A 17 -8.28 -16.29 12.43
C ASN A 17 -7.37 -15.68 13.51
N PHE A 18 -7.95 -15.22 14.62
CA PHE A 18 -7.25 -14.55 15.72
C PHE A 18 -6.06 -15.39 16.21
N LEU A 19 -6.29 -16.68 16.47
CA LEU A 19 -5.26 -17.61 16.94
C LEU A 19 -4.10 -17.75 15.95
N THR A 20 -4.38 -17.73 14.64
CA THR A 20 -3.34 -17.81 13.61
C THR A 20 -2.48 -16.56 13.58
N PHE A 21 -3.10 -15.37 13.65
CA PHE A 21 -2.38 -14.10 13.75
C PHE A 21 -1.59 -13.98 15.05
N PHE A 22 -2.16 -14.43 16.16
CA PHE A 22 -1.49 -14.46 17.46
C PHE A 22 -0.28 -15.39 17.43
N ALA A 23 -0.43 -16.60 16.89
CA ALA A 23 0.69 -17.53 16.70
C ALA A 23 1.78 -16.95 15.78
N ALA A 24 1.41 -16.25 14.70
CA ALA A 24 2.36 -15.54 13.83
C ALA A 24 3.13 -14.45 14.60
N PHE A 25 2.46 -13.71 15.48
CA PHE A 25 3.09 -12.70 16.34
C PHE A 25 4.08 -13.32 17.34
N ILE A 26 3.70 -14.43 17.98
CA ILE A 26 4.59 -15.16 18.89
C ILE A 26 5.80 -15.72 18.13
N LEU A 27 5.59 -16.25 16.92
CA LEU A 27 6.66 -16.77 16.08
C LEU A 27 7.63 -15.66 15.66
N LEU A 28 7.10 -14.49 15.28
CA LEU A 28 7.89 -13.29 14.99
C LEU A 28 8.74 -12.87 16.20
N LEU A 29 8.13 -12.82 17.39
CA LEU A 29 8.82 -12.48 18.63
C LEU A 29 9.89 -13.51 18.98
N ALA A 30 9.62 -14.80 18.79
CA ALA A 30 10.57 -15.88 19.07
C ALA A 30 11.82 -15.76 18.19
N VAL A 31 11.66 -15.49 16.89
CA VAL A 31 12.80 -15.28 16.00
C VAL A 31 13.53 -13.98 16.32
N TYR A 32 12.81 -12.91 16.65
CA TYR A 32 13.41 -11.65 17.11
C TYR A 32 14.29 -11.89 18.35
N LEU A 33 13.79 -12.60 19.35
CA LEU A 33 14.55 -12.98 20.55
C LEU A 33 15.74 -13.87 20.20
N GLY A 34 15.57 -14.82 19.28
CA GLY A 34 16.66 -15.66 18.79
C GLY A 34 17.79 -14.85 18.15
N ILE A 35 17.45 -13.87 17.30
CA ILE A 35 18.44 -12.94 16.70
C ILE A 35 19.11 -12.12 17.80
N ALA A 36 18.34 -11.58 18.75
CA ALA A 36 18.87 -10.78 19.86
C ALA A 36 19.84 -11.59 20.74
N ILE A 37 19.50 -12.83 21.07
CA ILE A 37 20.35 -13.74 21.85
C ILE A 37 21.62 -14.08 21.05
N ALA A 38 21.49 -14.46 19.78
CA ALA A 38 22.63 -14.79 18.92
C ALA A 38 23.62 -13.61 18.83
N PHE A 39 23.12 -12.39 18.64
CA PHE A 39 23.97 -11.21 18.62
C PHE A 39 24.53 -10.85 20.00
N SER A 40 23.81 -11.11 21.10
CA SER A 40 24.32 -10.92 22.46
C SER A 40 25.53 -11.79 22.74
N PHE A 41 25.59 -13.02 22.20
CA PHE A 41 26.79 -13.88 22.29
C PHE A 41 27.99 -13.32 21.50
N VAL A 42 27.75 -12.62 20.39
CA VAL A 42 28.82 -11.98 19.61
C VAL A 42 29.25 -10.65 20.26
N LEU A 43 28.30 -9.87 20.77
CA LEU A 43 28.53 -8.58 21.40
C LEU A 43 29.18 -8.69 22.77
N SER A 44 28.87 -9.72 23.57
CA SER A 44 29.37 -9.81 24.96
C SER A 44 30.90 -9.90 25.07
N PRO A 45 31.61 -10.76 24.30
CA PRO A 45 33.08 -10.75 24.29
C PRO A 45 33.65 -9.43 23.76
N SER A 46 33.02 -8.82 22.75
CA SER A 46 33.47 -7.56 22.16
C SER A 46 33.26 -6.35 23.08
N LEU A 47 32.17 -6.32 23.85
CA LEU A 47 31.86 -5.30 24.85
C LEU A 47 32.82 -5.38 26.04
N VAL A 48 33.15 -6.59 26.51
CA VAL A 48 34.13 -6.79 27.59
C VAL A 48 35.53 -6.32 27.16
N LEU A 49 35.98 -6.71 25.96
CA LEU A 49 37.28 -6.28 25.40
C LEU A 49 37.34 -4.76 25.17
N THR A 50 36.23 -4.16 24.73
CA THR A 50 36.18 -2.71 24.54
C THR A 50 36.09 -1.93 25.84
N LEU A 51 35.32 -2.38 26.85
CA LEU A 51 35.28 -1.77 28.19
C LEU A 51 36.65 -1.81 28.89
N SER A 52 37.40 -2.91 28.76
CA SER A 52 38.79 -2.96 29.26
C SER A 52 39.71 -1.97 28.55
N SER A 53 39.55 -1.76 27.24
CA SER A 53 40.32 -0.76 26.48
C SER A 53 39.84 0.69 26.69
N LEU A 54 38.58 0.89 27.10
CA LEU A 54 37.98 2.21 27.31
C LEU A 54 38.52 2.87 28.59
N GLN A 55 38.96 2.07 29.57
CA GLN A 55 39.67 2.56 30.75
C GLN A 55 41.04 3.18 30.41
N GLU A 56 41.61 2.85 29.24
CA GLU A 56 42.85 3.42 28.72
C GLU A 56 42.61 4.51 27.65
N GLY A 57 41.43 4.54 27.01
CA GLY A 57 41.14 5.35 25.81
C GLY A 57 40.45 6.70 26.01
N ILE A 58 40.17 7.15 27.24
CA ILE A 58 39.45 8.42 27.51
C ILE A 58 40.25 9.67 27.05
N GLN A 59 41.52 9.55 26.69
CA GLN A 59 42.35 10.69 26.24
C GLN A 59 42.31 11.04 24.74
N TYR A 60 41.70 10.25 23.85
CA TYR A 60 41.64 10.61 22.42
C TYR A 60 40.26 10.34 21.82
N GLY A 61 39.69 11.39 21.21
CA GLY A 61 38.25 11.55 20.96
C GLY A 61 37.59 10.53 20.03
N LEU A 62 36.26 10.41 20.17
CA LEU A 62 35.28 9.80 19.25
C LEU A 62 35.82 8.68 18.34
N ASN A 63 36.53 7.69 18.91
CA ASN A 63 36.89 6.50 18.16
C ASN A 63 35.66 5.58 18.08
N LEU A 64 35.17 5.37 16.86
CA LEU A 64 34.09 4.44 16.53
C LEU A 64 34.53 3.02 16.94
N SER A 65 34.24 2.60 18.18
CA SER A 65 34.72 1.32 18.69
C SER A 65 34.11 0.17 17.88
N ILE A 66 34.86 -0.92 17.69
CA ILE A 66 34.37 -2.13 17.01
C ILE A 66 33.06 -2.62 17.63
N SER A 67 32.93 -2.48 18.96
CA SER A 67 31.68 -2.78 19.67
C SER A 67 30.53 -1.83 19.32
N GLY A 68 30.80 -0.54 19.12
CA GLY A 68 29.78 0.43 18.66
C GLY A 68 29.31 0.14 17.24
N ILE A 69 30.23 -0.22 16.34
CA ILE A 69 29.89 -0.64 14.96
C ILE A 69 29.04 -1.91 14.97
N LEU A 70 29.43 -2.91 15.77
CA LEU A 70 28.70 -4.17 15.88
C LEU A 70 27.29 -3.95 16.47
N LEU A 71 27.16 -3.07 17.47
CA LEU A 71 25.87 -2.69 18.05
C LEU A 71 24.97 -1.99 17.01
N ALA A 72 25.53 -1.05 16.24
CA ALA A 72 24.79 -0.37 15.18
C ALA A 72 24.33 -1.34 14.08
N LEU A 73 25.19 -2.28 13.67
CA LEU A 73 24.83 -3.33 12.72
C LEU A 73 23.73 -4.25 13.27
N PHE A 74 23.82 -4.64 14.53
CA PHE A 74 22.77 -5.43 15.19
C PHE A 74 21.42 -4.72 15.18
N LEU A 75 21.37 -3.46 15.60
CA LEU A 75 20.15 -2.66 15.59
C LEU A 75 19.60 -2.49 14.17
N CYS A 76 20.47 -2.31 13.18
CA CYS A 76 20.10 -2.23 11.77
C CYS A 76 19.45 -3.54 11.27
N VAL A 77 20.06 -4.69 11.56
CA VAL A 77 19.52 -6.00 11.19
C VAL A 77 18.17 -6.25 11.85
N LEU A 78 18.02 -5.93 13.14
CA LEU A 78 16.74 -6.06 13.84
C LEU A 78 15.67 -5.16 13.23
N LEU A 79 16.00 -3.91 12.92
CA LEU A 79 15.07 -2.97 12.31
C LEU A 79 14.63 -3.47 10.94
N LEU A 80 15.57 -3.90 10.09
CA LEU A 80 15.25 -4.47 8.77
C LEU A 80 14.39 -5.72 8.89
N TYR A 81 14.70 -6.60 9.85
CA TYR A 81 13.91 -7.79 10.14
C TYR A 81 12.45 -7.43 10.48
N LEU A 82 12.24 -6.50 11.42
CA LEU A 82 10.92 -6.04 11.84
C LEU A 82 10.17 -5.36 10.69
N VAL A 83 10.85 -4.51 9.91
CA VAL A 83 10.26 -3.82 8.77
C VAL A 83 9.80 -4.83 7.72
N ILE A 84 10.68 -5.74 7.28
CA ILE A 84 10.36 -6.70 6.21
C ILE A 84 9.23 -7.63 6.64
N THR A 85 9.29 -8.17 7.86
CA THR A 85 8.26 -9.08 8.40
C THR A 85 6.92 -8.39 8.64
N SER A 86 6.90 -7.09 8.94
CA SER A 86 5.64 -6.36 9.10
C SER A 86 4.76 -6.39 7.84
N PHE A 87 5.38 -6.38 6.64
CA PHE A 87 4.66 -6.53 5.37
C PHE A 87 4.08 -7.93 5.15
N SER A 88 4.56 -8.95 5.85
CA SER A 88 3.93 -10.28 5.80
C SER A 88 2.54 -10.27 6.44
N PHE A 89 2.25 -9.37 7.40
CA PHE A 89 0.88 -9.19 7.88
C PHE A 89 -0.05 -8.66 6.79
N LEU A 90 0.44 -7.77 5.92
CA LEU A 90 -0.31 -7.30 4.75
C LEU A 90 -0.54 -8.46 3.76
N TYR A 91 0.45 -9.33 3.57
CA TYR A 91 0.31 -10.54 2.74
C TYR A 91 -0.74 -11.52 3.30
N MET A 92 -0.71 -11.79 4.61
CA MET A 92 -1.71 -12.63 5.26
C MET A 92 -3.12 -12.05 5.12
N ALA A 93 -3.26 -10.73 5.25
CA ALA A 93 -4.53 -10.05 5.02
C ALA A 93 -5.00 -10.17 3.56
N LEU A 94 -4.10 -10.05 2.58
CA LEU A 94 -4.40 -10.28 1.17
C LEU A 94 -4.93 -11.70 0.93
N LYS A 95 -4.25 -12.74 1.44
CA LYS A 95 -4.72 -14.13 1.35
C LYS A 95 -6.16 -14.30 1.85
N LEU A 96 -6.46 -13.74 3.03
CA LEU A 96 -7.80 -13.79 3.60
C LEU A 96 -8.85 -13.08 2.73
N THR A 97 -8.51 -11.96 2.10
CA THR A 97 -9.43 -11.24 1.21
C THR A 97 -9.73 -11.98 -0.08
N ARG A 98 -8.86 -12.92 -0.49
CA ARG A 98 -9.06 -13.82 -1.63
C ARG A 98 -9.80 -15.09 -1.27
N GLY A 99 -10.04 -15.34 0.03
CA GLY A 99 -10.65 -16.57 0.53
C GLY A 99 -9.66 -17.72 0.73
N GLU A 100 -8.35 -17.44 0.68
CA GLU A 100 -7.30 -18.42 0.96
C GLU A 100 -7.17 -18.65 2.48
N THR A 101 -6.72 -19.85 2.87
CA THR A 101 -6.37 -20.16 4.25
C THR A 101 -5.01 -19.58 4.61
N ILE A 102 -4.87 -19.08 5.84
CA ILE A 102 -3.61 -18.57 6.36
C ILE A 102 -2.99 -19.53 7.37
N THR A 103 -1.68 -19.54 7.41
CA THR A 103 -0.87 -20.28 8.39
C THR A 103 0.03 -19.30 9.16
N PRO A 104 0.46 -19.63 10.39
CA PRO A 104 1.36 -18.74 11.14
C PRO A 104 2.70 -18.49 10.43
N PHE A 105 3.15 -19.46 9.62
CA PHE A 105 4.40 -19.38 8.86
C PHE A 105 4.36 -18.40 7.68
N ASP A 106 3.17 -17.97 7.26
CA ASP A 106 3.03 -16.92 6.24
C ASP A 106 3.70 -15.60 6.67
N ILE A 107 3.99 -15.42 7.97
CA ILE A 107 4.78 -14.28 8.50
C ILE A 107 6.20 -14.21 7.93
N PHE A 108 6.75 -15.32 7.45
CA PHE A 108 8.08 -15.37 6.84
C PHE A 108 8.06 -15.17 5.31
N TYR A 109 6.89 -14.92 4.71
CA TYR A 109 6.75 -14.77 3.26
C TYR A 109 7.72 -13.74 2.68
N THR A 110 7.77 -12.55 3.28
CA THR A 110 8.62 -11.47 2.80
C THR A 110 10.10 -11.69 3.08
N LEU A 111 10.48 -12.63 3.96
CA LEU A 111 11.87 -12.95 4.29
C LEU A 111 12.51 -13.94 3.31
N ASN A 112 11.74 -14.56 2.42
CA ASN A 112 12.28 -15.47 1.42
C ASN A 112 13.23 -14.72 0.46
N LEU A 113 14.48 -15.17 0.36
CA LEU A 113 15.53 -14.57 -0.49
C LEU A 113 15.13 -14.46 -1.97
N LYS A 114 14.26 -15.35 -2.46
CA LYS A 114 13.71 -15.26 -3.83
C LYS A 114 12.89 -14.00 -4.07
N ASN A 115 12.49 -13.29 -3.01
CA ASN A 115 11.73 -12.06 -3.04
C ASN A 115 12.63 -10.80 -2.89
N PHE A 116 13.95 -10.89 -3.07
CA PHE A 116 14.85 -9.75 -2.85
C PHE A 116 14.47 -8.45 -3.62
N PRO A 117 14.07 -8.47 -4.90
CA PRO A 117 13.60 -7.26 -5.60
C PRO A 117 12.35 -6.63 -4.94
N MET A 118 11.47 -7.48 -4.41
CA MET A 118 10.27 -7.07 -3.66
C MET A 118 10.68 -6.47 -2.31
N GLN A 119 11.57 -7.12 -1.55
CA GLN A 119 12.09 -6.63 -0.27
C GLN A 119 12.71 -5.24 -0.41
N ARG A 120 13.55 -5.02 -1.44
CA ARG A 120 14.14 -3.70 -1.71
C ARG A 120 13.07 -2.62 -1.91
N SER A 121 12.00 -2.94 -2.65
CA SER A 121 10.91 -2.00 -2.90
C SER A 121 10.07 -1.72 -1.64
N LEU A 122 9.83 -2.74 -0.80
CA LEU A 122 9.13 -2.58 0.49
C LEU A 122 9.96 -1.76 1.49
N ILE A 123 11.27 -1.98 1.55
CA ILE A 123 12.18 -1.16 2.37
C ILE A 123 12.16 0.28 1.88
N GLY A 124 12.27 0.50 0.56
CA GLY A 124 12.18 1.84 -0.03
C GLY A 124 10.85 2.53 0.28
N TYR A 125 9.73 1.81 0.18
CA TYR A 125 8.42 2.31 0.59
C TYR A 125 8.38 2.69 2.07
N THR A 126 8.98 1.87 2.95
CA THR A 126 9.05 2.15 4.39
C THR A 126 9.83 3.44 4.66
N PHE A 127 10.97 3.64 3.99
CA PHE A 127 11.72 4.88 4.10
C PHE A 127 10.89 6.08 3.64
N LEU A 128 10.17 5.98 2.52
CA LEU A 128 9.28 7.07 2.08
C LEU A 128 8.16 7.34 3.10
N TYR A 129 7.54 6.28 3.62
CA TYR A 129 6.50 6.35 4.64
C TYR A 129 7.01 6.98 5.95
N LEU A 130 8.28 6.79 6.30
CA LEU A 130 8.88 7.33 7.51
C LEU A 130 9.46 8.74 7.31
N ILE A 131 10.17 8.99 6.22
CA ILE A 131 10.83 10.27 5.94
C ILE A 131 9.81 11.39 5.80
N LEU A 132 8.66 11.14 5.16
CA LEU A 132 7.70 12.22 4.92
C LEU A 132 7.08 12.78 6.22
N PRO A 133 6.49 11.97 7.13
CA PRO A 133 5.96 12.47 8.39
C PRO A 133 7.04 12.99 9.33
N TRP A 134 8.18 12.31 9.43
CA TRP A 134 9.26 12.72 10.33
C TRP A 134 10.02 13.95 9.83
N GLY A 135 10.19 14.09 8.51
CA GLY A 135 10.74 15.30 7.90
C GLY A 135 9.84 16.50 8.09
N LEU A 136 8.52 16.32 7.96
CA LEU A 136 7.53 17.35 8.31
C LEU A 136 7.58 17.69 9.80
N ASN A 137 7.74 16.69 10.68
CA ASN A 137 7.88 16.94 12.11
C ASN A 137 9.16 17.72 12.45
N ALA A 138 10.29 17.36 11.83
CA ALA A 138 11.54 18.07 11.99
C ALA A 138 11.43 19.53 11.51
N LEU A 139 10.72 19.77 10.41
CA LEU A 139 10.43 21.12 9.93
C LEU A 139 9.54 21.90 10.91
N PHE A 140 8.53 21.25 11.48
CA PHE A 140 7.67 21.83 12.51
C PHE A 140 8.48 22.25 13.74
N ILE A 141 9.33 21.35 14.27
CA ILE A 141 10.24 21.64 15.38
C ILE A 141 11.21 22.78 15.01
N PHE A 142 11.70 22.81 13.77
CA PHE A 142 12.61 23.87 13.32
C PHE A 142 11.95 25.26 13.36
N PHE A 143 10.68 25.38 12.95
CA PHE A 143 9.97 26.67 12.93
C PHE A 143 9.34 27.06 14.26
N PHE A 144 8.85 26.10 15.05
CA PHE A 144 8.06 26.36 16.24
C PHE A 144 8.75 25.96 17.56
N GLY A 145 9.93 25.34 17.49
CA GLY A 145 10.64 24.77 18.62
C GLY A 145 10.03 23.46 19.12
N PHE A 146 10.62 22.87 20.17
CA PHE A 146 10.08 21.66 20.79
C PHE A 146 8.75 21.95 21.51
N SER A 147 7.68 21.29 21.08
CA SER A 147 6.34 21.51 21.62
C SER A 147 6.09 21.01 23.03
N MET A 148 7.02 20.25 23.61
CA MET A 148 6.90 19.61 24.93
C MET A 148 6.51 20.57 26.07
N LYS A 149 6.71 21.89 25.90
CA LYS A 149 6.39 22.92 26.91
C LYS A 149 5.05 23.63 26.68
N ASN A 150 4.44 23.51 25.50
CA ASN A 150 3.17 24.16 25.18
C ASN A 150 2.13 23.11 24.76
N PRO A 151 1.08 22.87 25.57
CA PRO A 151 0.11 21.81 25.31
C PRO A 151 -0.64 22.01 23.98
N VAL A 152 -0.88 23.24 23.55
CA VAL A 152 -1.52 23.55 22.26
C VAL A 152 -0.60 23.21 21.10
N LEU A 153 0.68 23.57 21.22
CA LEU A 153 1.68 23.29 20.19
C LEU A 153 1.93 21.78 20.07
N ASN A 154 1.92 21.06 21.20
CA ASN A 154 2.12 19.61 21.24
C ASN A 154 0.95 18.87 20.58
N PHE A 155 -0.28 19.32 20.85
CA PHE A 155 -1.46 18.81 20.17
C PHE A 155 -1.42 19.09 18.66
N LEU A 156 -0.98 20.29 18.25
CA LEU A 156 -0.88 20.66 16.85
C LEU A 156 0.20 19.85 16.11
N GLU A 157 1.35 19.60 16.75
CA GLU A 157 2.43 18.74 16.24
C GLU A 157 1.92 17.31 16.00
N GLU A 158 1.31 16.70 17.02
CA GLU A 158 0.73 15.35 16.95
C GLU A 158 -0.34 15.26 15.85
N ALA A 159 -1.25 16.25 15.77
CA ALA A 159 -2.28 16.30 14.75
C ALA A 159 -1.69 16.43 13.34
N ALA A 160 -0.69 17.32 13.14
CA ALA A 160 -0.01 17.49 11.87
C ALA A 160 0.70 16.20 11.43
N PHE A 161 1.33 15.49 12.36
CA PHE A 161 1.97 14.19 12.10
C PHE A 161 0.96 13.13 11.61
N HIS A 162 -0.18 12.98 12.30
CA HIS A 162 -1.23 12.05 11.87
C HIS A 162 -1.89 12.46 10.54
N ILE A 163 -2.08 13.76 10.30
CA ILE A 163 -2.61 14.27 9.02
C ILE A 163 -1.62 13.97 7.89
N ALA A 164 -0.32 14.15 8.10
CA ALA A 164 0.72 13.85 7.12
C ALA A 164 0.72 12.35 6.75
N ILE A 165 0.67 11.46 7.74
CA ILE A 165 0.56 10.02 7.53
C ILE A 165 -0.73 9.67 6.78
N GLY A 166 -1.87 10.22 7.22
CA GLY A 166 -3.16 9.98 6.59
C GLY A 166 -3.17 10.42 5.13
N THR A 167 -2.58 11.58 4.84
CA THR A 167 -2.42 12.12 3.48
C THR A 167 -1.51 11.25 2.63
N PHE A 168 -0.38 10.78 3.17
CA PHE A 168 0.49 9.84 2.45
C PHE A 168 -0.26 8.55 2.08
N LEU A 169 -0.97 7.96 3.05
CA LEU A 169 -1.74 6.74 2.82
C LEU A 169 -2.88 6.95 1.81
N LEU A 170 -3.51 8.12 1.76
CA LEU A 170 -4.57 8.43 0.79
C LEU A 170 -4.14 8.22 -0.67
N PHE A 171 -2.86 8.44 -0.99
CA PHE A 171 -2.34 8.25 -2.34
C PHE A 171 -1.57 6.94 -2.50
N TYR A 172 -0.87 6.51 -1.46
CA TYR A 172 0.11 5.41 -1.54
C TYR A 172 -0.28 4.15 -0.76
N LEU A 173 -1.56 3.99 -0.41
CA LEU A 173 -2.06 2.78 0.25
C LEU A 173 -1.82 1.50 -0.58
N CYS A 174 -2.03 1.56 -1.89
CA CYS A 174 -1.99 0.38 -2.75
C CYS A 174 -0.55 -0.11 -3.02
N VAL A 175 0.45 0.73 -2.78
CA VAL A 175 1.87 0.45 -3.08
C VAL A 175 2.36 -0.87 -2.47
N PRO A 176 2.27 -1.10 -1.14
CA PRO A 176 2.74 -2.36 -0.56
C PRO A 176 1.99 -3.57 -1.10
N PHE A 177 0.68 -3.45 -1.37
CA PHE A 177 -0.09 -4.55 -1.94
C PHE A 177 0.31 -4.87 -3.39
N LEU A 178 0.52 -3.84 -4.23
CA LEU A 178 1.00 -4.00 -5.61
C LEU A 178 2.39 -4.67 -5.65
N ILE A 179 3.26 -4.32 -4.70
CA ILE A 179 4.59 -4.93 -4.56
C ILE A 179 4.47 -6.38 -4.11
N LEU A 180 3.65 -6.67 -3.09
CA LEU A 180 3.42 -8.03 -2.59
C LEU A 180 2.79 -8.97 -3.64
N GLU A 181 1.89 -8.44 -4.47
CA GLU A 181 1.28 -9.19 -5.57
C GLU A 181 2.16 -9.27 -6.82
N ARG A 182 3.35 -8.65 -6.82
CA ARG A 182 4.26 -8.53 -7.98
C ARG A 182 3.59 -7.93 -9.22
N LYS A 183 2.59 -7.07 -9.02
CA LYS A 183 1.89 -6.32 -10.09
C LYS A 183 2.62 -5.02 -10.48
N ALA A 184 3.71 -4.70 -9.80
CA ALA A 184 4.59 -3.59 -10.11
C ALA A 184 6.04 -4.04 -10.26
N VAL A 185 6.73 -3.49 -11.26
CA VAL A 185 8.13 -3.85 -11.58
C VAL A 185 9.10 -3.09 -10.67
N SER A 186 8.74 -1.89 -10.25
CA SER A 186 9.56 -1.03 -9.39
C SER A 186 8.70 -0.26 -8.39
N LEU A 187 9.33 0.30 -7.35
CA LEU A 187 8.65 1.17 -6.39
C LEU A 187 7.98 2.38 -7.07
N LYS A 188 8.65 2.99 -8.07
CA LYS A 188 8.10 4.12 -8.82
C LYS A 188 6.82 3.73 -9.59
N ASP A 189 6.86 2.58 -10.27
CA ASP A 189 5.69 2.03 -10.97
C ASP A 189 4.54 1.73 -9.99
N ALA A 190 4.85 1.14 -8.84
CA ALA A 190 3.87 0.87 -7.78
C ALA A 190 3.21 2.17 -7.26
N MET A 191 3.99 3.24 -7.06
CA MET A 191 3.50 4.54 -6.63
C MET A 191 2.57 5.18 -7.67
N GLN A 192 2.95 5.16 -8.95
CA GLN A 192 2.13 5.72 -10.03
C GLN A 192 0.79 4.97 -10.17
N LYS A 193 0.84 3.63 -10.16
CA LYS A 193 -0.37 2.78 -10.16
C LYS A 193 -1.24 3.04 -8.94
N SER A 194 -0.65 3.18 -7.75
CA SER A 194 -1.39 3.48 -6.53
C SER A 194 -2.16 4.79 -6.63
N VAL A 195 -1.53 5.86 -7.14
CA VAL A 195 -2.20 7.16 -7.32
C VAL A 195 -3.38 7.03 -8.29
N ALA A 196 -3.19 6.36 -9.43
CA ALA A 196 -4.26 6.14 -10.41
C ALA A 196 -5.43 5.33 -9.83
N MET A 197 -5.13 4.29 -9.05
CA MET A 197 -6.13 3.47 -8.35
C MET A 197 -6.91 4.28 -7.28
N MET A 198 -6.20 5.13 -6.53
CA MET A 198 -6.80 5.90 -5.43
C MET A 198 -7.58 7.12 -5.90
N GLN A 199 -7.26 7.70 -7.06
CA GLN A 199 -7.87 8.94 -7.56
C GLN A 199 -9.41 8.89 -7.64
N LYS A 200 -9.99 7.72 -7.99
CA LYS A 200 -11.45 7.55 -8.07
C LYS A 200 -12.10 7.21 -6.72
N GLU A 201 -11.36 6.65 -5.77
CA GLU A 201 -11.90 6.02 -4.55
C GLU A 201 -11.42 6.67 -3.24
N TRP A 202 -10.62 7.75 -3.30
CA TRP A 202 -10.00 8.39 -2.14
C TRP A 202 -11.00 8.80 -1.05
N LYS A 203 -12.21 9.25 -1.42
CA LYS A 203 -13.26 9.62 -0.45
C LYS A 203 -13.72 8.44 0.40
N HIS A 204 -13.82 7.26 -0.22
CA HIS A 204 -14.20 6.04 0.49
C HIS A 204 -13.11 5.62 1.46
N PHE A 205 -11.84 5.71 1.04
CA PHE A 205 -10.71 5.43 1.91
C PHE A 205 -10.57 6.44 3.05
N LEU A 206 -10.72 7.74 2.77
CA LEU A 206 -10.69 8.79 3.79
C LEU A 206 -11.70 8.51 4.91
N ARG A 207 -12.90 8.06 4.55
CA ARG A 207 -13.92 7.69 5.55
C ARG A 207 -13.51 6.49 6.42
N GLN A 208 -12.70 5.56 5.89
CA GLN A 208 -12.13 4.49 6.71
C GLN A 208 -11.04 5.04 7.63
N VAL A 209 -10.10 5.86 7.11
CA VAL A 209 -9.04 6.48 7.92
C VAL A 209 -9.64 7.30 9.08
N LEU A 210 -10.63 8.15 8.80
CA LEU A 210 -11.32 8.94 9.82
C LEU A 210 -12.02 8.07 10.87
N PHE A 211 -12.62 6.96 10.45
CA PHE A 211 -13.28 6.03 11.39
C PHE A 211 -12.27 5.39 12.35
N PHE A 212 -11.14 4.90 11.85
CA PHE A 212 -10.09 4.32 12.70
C PHE A 212 -9.40 5.36 13.56
N LEU A 213 -9.21 6.58 13.04
CA LEU A 213 -8.70 7.72 13.80
C LEU A 213 -9.63 8.09 14.95
N ALA A 214 -10.94 8.14 14.70
CA ALA A 214 -11.94 8.42 15.74
C ALA A 214 -11.94 7.35 16.84
N ILE A 215 -11.83 6.06 16.48
CA ILE A 215 -11.69 4.99 17.47
C ILE A 215 -10.41 5.15 18.29
N ARG A 216 -9.28 5.46 17.64
CA ARG A 216 -8.00 5.67 18.31
C ARG A 216 -8.08 6.84 19.31
N LEU A 217 -8.64 7.97 18.89
CA LEU A 217 -8.85 9.13 19.76
C LEU A 217 -9.77 8.79 20.94
N GLY A 218 -10.90 8.10 20.69
CA GLY A 218 -11.82 7.68 21.74
C GLY A 218 -11.19 6.71 22.74
N ALA A 219 -10.37 5.77 22.27
CA ALA A 219 -9.65 4.83 23.13
C ALA A 219 -8.57 5.52 23.97
N ASN A 220 -7.82 6.47 23.38
CA ASN A 220 -6.85 7.30 24.12
C ASN A 220 -7.53 8.13 25.21
N LEU A 221 -8.67 8.76 24.90
CA LEU A 221 -9.44 9.52 25.89
C LEU A 221 -9.92 8.63 27.03
N LEU A 222 -10.46 7.45 26.72
CA LEU A 222 -10.91 6.50 27.73
C LEU A 222 -9.76 6.01 28.61
N ALA A 223 -8.61 5.70 28.01
CA ALA A 223 -7.41 5.29 28.74
C ALA A 223 -6.90 6.41 29.66
N SER A 224 -6.88 7.65 29.19
CA SER A 224 -6.48 8.82 29.98
C SER A 224 -7.44 9.07 31.15
N MET A 225 -8.75 9.04 30.92
CA MET A 225 -9.76 9.18 31.97
C MET A 225 -9.62 8.07 33.01
N TRP A 226 -9.42 6.84 32.56
CA TRP A 226 -9.25 5.70 33.46
C TRP A 226 -7.93 5.76 34.23
N SER A 227 -6.84 6.19 33.59
CA SER A 227 -5.54 6.39 34.24
C SER A 227 -5.64 7.44 35.32
N TYR A 228 -6.33 8.55 35.05
CA TYR A 228 -6.61 9.59 36.05
C TYR A 228 -7.40 9.06 37.25
N ILE A 229 -8.44 8.23 37.03
CA ILE A 229 -9.22 7.59 38.10
C ILE A 229 -8.36 6.63 38.93
N LEU A 230 -7.34 6.02 38.33
CA LEU A 230 -6.42 5.08 38.98
C LEU A 230 -5.12 5.77 39.42
N ASP A 231 -5.18 7.05 39.82
CA ASP A 231 -4.02 7.83 40.31
C ASP A 231 -2.82 7.82 39.35
N ASN A 232 -3.07 8.01 38.06
CA ASN A 232 -2.08 7.98 36.97
C ASN A 232 -1.35 6.63 36.83
N SER A 233 -2.08 5.52 37.05
CA SER A 233 -1.58 4.18 36.76
C SER A 233 -1.25 4.02 35.27
N SER A 234 -0.18 3.27 34.97
CA SER A 234 0.20 2.88 33.60
C SER A 234 -0.62 1.72 33.04
N PHE A 235 -1.48 1.09 33.86
CA PHE A 235 -2.28 -0.06 33.46
C PHE A 235 -3.23 0.22 32.28
N PRO A 236 -3.97 1.35 32.24
CA PRO A 236 -4.80 1.70 31.09
C PRO A 236 -4.00 1.89 29.80
N ASP A 237 -2.79 2.46 29.87
CA ASP A 237 -1.92 2.62 28.71
C ASP A 237 -1.38 1.29 28.18
N MET A 238 -1.10 0.34 29.08
CA MET A 238 -0.71 -1.02 28.70
C MET A 238 -1.87 -1.74 27.99
N LEU A 239 -3.10 -1.66 28.52
CA LEU A 239 -4.28 -2.24 27.89
C LEU A 239 -4.60 -1.60 26.55
N LEU A 240 -4.45 -0.27 26.45
CA LEU A 240 -4.62 0.48 25.22
C LEU A 240 -3.62 0.04 24.15
N SER A 241 -2.36 -0.15 24.54
CA SER A 241 -1.31 -0.69 23.66
C SER A 241 -1.66 -2.09 23.16
N ALA A 242 -2.13 -2.98 24.05
CA ALA A 242 -2.60 -4.31 23.67
C ALA A 242 -3.79 -4.25 22.71
N PHE A 243 -4.76 -3.35 22.94
CA PHE A 243 -5.88 -3.13 22.03
C PHE A 243 -5.43 -2.68 20.63
N TYR A 244 -4.44 -1.79 20.54
CA TYR A 244 -3.92 -1.33 19.26
C TYR A 244 -3.18 -2.42 18.49
N VAL A 245 -2.35 -3.22 19.16
CA VAL A 245 -1.55 -4.28 18.52
C VAL A 245 -2.42 -5.48 18.18
N LEU A 246 -3.29 -5.91 19.10
CA LEU A 246 -4.07 -7.15 18.99
C LEU A 246 -5.44 -6.96 18.36
N TYR A 247 -5.91 -5.75 18.08
CA TYR A 247 -7.25 -5.58 17.50
C TYR A 247 -7.30 -4.49 16.45
N LEU A 248 -6.94 -3.26 16.81
CA LEU A 248 -7.16 -2.11 15.93
C LEU A 248 -6.28 -2.19 14.68
N SER A 249 -4.99 -2.44 14.83
CA SER A 249 -4.04 -2.50 13.71
C SER A 249 -4.36 -3.66 12.76
N PRO A 250 -4.57 -4.91 13.23
CA PRO A 250 -4.92 -6.01 12.33
C PRO A 250 -6.26 -5.81 11.62
N CYS A 251 -7.28 -5.26 12.30
CA CYS A 251 -8.54 -4.92 11.67
C CYS A 251 -8.38 -3.85 10.59
N PHE A 252 -7.55 -2.84 10.85
CA PHE A 252 -7.26 -1.80 9.86
C PHE A 252 -6.56 -2.37 8.63
N ILE A 253 -5.54 -3.22 8.82
CA ILE A 253 -4.83 -3.91 7.71
C ILE A 253 -5.81 -4.75 6.87
N LEU A 254 -6.74 -5.47 7.49
CA LEU A 254 -7.77 -6.23 6.76
C LEU A 254 -8.71 -5.34 5.95
N VAL A 255 -9.10 -4.17 6.49
CA VAL A 255 -9.89 -3.18 5.75
C VAL A 255 -9.10 -2.64 4.56
N GLN A 256 -7.82 -2.32 4.74
CA GLN A 256 -6.94 -1.86 3.66
C GLN A 256 -6.79 -2.91 2.55
N ALA A 257 -6.54 -4.17 2.91
CA ALA A 257 -6.42 -5.26 1.95
C ALA A 257 -7.73 -5.50 1.19
N LYS A 258 -8.88 -5.48 1.87
CA LYS A 258 -10.19 -5.63 1.22
C LYS A 258 -10.50 -4.46 0.30
N PHE A 259 -10.19 -3.24 0.74
CA PHE A 259 -10.35 -2.03 -0.06
C PHE A 259 -9.53 -2.12 -1.35
N TYR A 260 -8.26 -2.53 -1.25
CA TYR A 260 -7.39 -2.77 -2.39
C TYR A 260 -7.97 -3.80 -3.38
N GLN A 261 -8.44 -4.95 -2.89
CA GLN A 261 -9.06 -5.98 -3.73
C GLN A 261 -10.34 -5.48 -4.42
N GLU A 262 -11.15 -4.67 -3.74
CA GLU A 262 -12.35 -4.08 -4.36
C GLU A 262 -12.00 -3.07 -5.46
N ILE A 263 -10.93 -2.27 -5.31
CA ILE A 263 -10.45 -1.39 -6.39
C ILE A 263 -9.97 -2.21 -7.57
N LEU A 264 -9.15 -3.25 -7.33
CA LEU A 264 -8.64 -4.11 -8.39
C LEU A 264 -9.77 -4.74 -9.19
N LYS A 265 -10.77 -5.33 -8.52
CA LYS A 265 -11.94 -5.94 -9.18
C LYS A 265 -12.70 -4.94 -10.04
N LYS A 266 -12.90 -3.71 -9.53
CA LYS A 266 -13.54 -2.64 -10.31
C LYS A 266 -12.74 -2.30 -11.57
N GLN A 267 -11.41 -2.19 -11.47
CA GLN A 267 -10.56 -1.91 -12.62
C GLN A 267 -10.54 -3.06 -13.63
N GLU A 268 -10.55 -4.31 -13.18
CA GLU A 268 -10.63 -5.48 -14.05
C GLU A 268 -11.93 -5.52 -14.84
N ILE A 269 -13.06 -5.20 -14.18
CA ILE A 269 -14.37 -5.11 -14.83
C ILE A 269 -14.41 -3.95 -15.84
N LEU A 270 -13.89 -2.78 -15.48
CA LEU A 270 -13.82 -1.62 -16.37
C LEU A 270 -12.91 -1.89 -17.58
N GLY A 271 -11.73 -2.47 -17.37
CA GLY A 271 -10.83 -2.84 -18.47
C GLY A 271 -11.43 -3.91 -19.38
N ARG A 272 -12.17 -4.88 -18.82
CA ARG A 272 -12.90 -5.87 -19.63
C ARG A 272 -14.05 -5.24 -20.42
N ALA A 273 -14.74 -4.25 -19.85
CA ALA A 273 -15.81 -3.52 -20.53
C ALA A 273 -15.27 -2.60 -21.64
N GLU A 274 -14.10 -1.97 -21.45
CA GLU A 274 -13.42 -1.17 -22.50
C GLU A 274 -12.84 -2.06 -23.61
N THR A 275 -12.52 -3.33 -23.31
CA THR A 275 -12.10 -4.31 -24.34
C THR A 275 -13.31 -5.01 -24.99
N GLN A 276 -14.51 -4.84 -24.43
CA GLN A 276 -15.80 -5.28 -24.98
C GLN A 276 -16.61 -4.04 -25.43
N GLU A 277 -16.03 -3.19 -26.29
CA GLU A 277 -16.89 -2.41 -27.19
C GLU A 277 -17.60 -3.39 -28.14
N PRO A 278 -18.88 -3.13 -28.48
CA PRO A 278 -19.77 -4.14 -29.03
C PRO A 278 -19.37 -4.48 -30.47
N GLU A 279 -19.00 -5.74 -30.70
CA GLU A 279 -19.02 -6.32 -32.06
C GLU A 279 -20.42 -6.26 -32.71
N GLU A 280 -21.48 -5.98 -31.95
CA GLU A 280 -22.84 -5.75 -32.47
C GLU A 280 -23.01 -4.41 -33.23
N GLY A 281 -22.02 -3.52 -33.23
CA GLY A 281 -22.03 -2.32 -34.09
C GLY A 281 -21.43 -2.55 -35.47
N ARG A 282 -20.67 -3.64 -35.66
CA ARG A 282 -19.86 -3.85 -36.86
C ARG A 282 -20.58 -4.69 -37.92
N GLU A 283 -21.46 -5.59 -37.52
CA GLU A 283 -22.30 -6.35 -38.46
C GLU A 283 -23.41 -5.47 -39.07
N ALA A 284 -23.95 -4.50 -38.32
CA ALA A 284 -24.97 -3.58 -38.83
C ALA A 284 -24.40 -2.47 -39.74
N GLU A 285 -23.12 -2.10 -39.58
CA GLU A 285 -22.43 -1.19 -40.51
C GLU A 285 -21.86 -1.91 -41.73
N GLU A 286 -21.45 -3.19 -41.63
CA GLU A 286 -21.05 -3.97 -42.81
C GLU A 286 -22.24 -4.35 -43.70
N GLU A 287 -23.41 -4.73 -43.14
CA GLU A 287 -24.61 -4.94 -43.98
C GLU A 287 -25.10 -3.63 -44.62
N ARG A 288 -25.01 -2.49 -43.92
CA ARG A 288 -25.44 -1.20 -44.47
C ARG A 288 -24.46 -0.65 -45.52
N ASN A 289 -23.15 -0.89 -45.39
CA ASN A 289 -22.17 -0.50 -46.41
C ASN A 289 -22.20 -1.41 -47.63
N VAL A 290 -22.50 -2.71 -47.49
CA VAL A 290 -22.63 -3.61 -48.65
C VAL A 290 -23.84 -3.23 -49.49
N VAL A 291 -24.98 -2.87 -48.88
CA VAL A 291 -26.18 -2.41 -49.60
C VAL A 291 -25.95 -1.05 -50.27
N MET A 292 -25.26 -0.11 -49.62
CA MET A 292 -25.00 1.21 -50.19
C MET A 292 -24.00 1.16 -51.35
N VAL A 293 -22.98 0.30 -51.29
CA VAL A 293 -22.01 0.14 -52.38
C VAL A 293 -22.64 -0.56 -53.59
N SER A 294 -23.54 -1.53 -53.39
CA SER A 294 -24.26 -2.18 -54.50
C SER A 294 -25.24 -1.22 -55.19
N GLU A 295 -25.97 -0.39 -54.45
CA GLU A 295 -26.90 0.59 -55.04
C GLU A 295 -26.16 1.68 -55.83
N THR A 296 -24.96 2.09 -55.37
CA THR A 296 -24.16 3.10 -56.06
C THR A 296 -23.48 2.55 -57.33
N GLU A 297 -23.17 1.25 -57.40
CA GLU A 297 -22.63 0.61 -58.61
C GLU A 297 -23.72 0.31 -59.65
N GLU A 298 -24.94 -0.03 -59.24
CA GLU A 298 -26.08 -0.18 -60.17
C GLU A 298 -26.49 1.16 -60.78
N GLU A 299 -26.61 2.24 -59.99
CA GLU A 299 -26.91 3.58 -60.55
C GLU A 299 -25.83 4.08 -61.52
N ARG A 300 -24.56 3.76 -61.27
CA ARG A 300 -23.45 4.18 -62.13
C ARG A 300 -23.38 3.40 -63.46
N ASN A 301 -23.81 2.14 -63.47
CA ASN A 301 -23.92 1.35 -64.70
C ASN A 301 -25.14 1.76 -65.55
N VAL A 302 -26.27 2.12 -64.93
CA VAL A 302 -27.46 2.58 -65.68
C VAL A 302 -27.21 3.93 -66.38
N VAL A 303 -26.45 4.84 -65.75
CA VAL A 303 -26.09 6.13 -66.37
C VAL A 303 -25.08 5.96 -67.50
N ALA A 304 -24.11 5.04 -67.37
CA ALA A 304 -23.13 4.77 -68.42
C ALA A 304 -23.74 4.08 -69.66
N GLU A 305 -24.79 3.26 -69.48
CA GLU A 305 -25.50 2.60 -70.59
C GLU A 305 -26.46 3.56 -71.33
N GLN A 306 -27.01 4.57 -70.64
CA GLN A 306 -27.84 5.61 -71.27
C GLN A 306 -27.04 6.65 -72.08
N GLU A 307 -25.79 6.97 -71.69
CA GLU A 307 -24.96 7.93 -72.42
C GLU A 307 -24.33 7.33 -73.70
N ALA A 308 -24.21 6.00 -73.79
CA ALA A 308 -23.71 5.32 -74.98
C ALA A 308 -24.76 5.16 -76.10
N LEU A 309 -26.05 5.43 -75.81
CA LEU A 309 -27.18 5.22 -76.74
C LEU A 309 -27.63 6.52 -77.45
N PHE A 310 -27.00 7.66 -77.16
CA PHE A 310 -27.29 8.96 -77.79
C PHE A 310 -26.01 9.61 -78.36
N GLN A 311 -25.39 8.97 -79.35
CA GLN A 311 -24.59 9.71 -80.34
C GLN A 311 -25.37 9.76 -81.66
N PRO A 312 -25.72 10.95 -82.18
CA PRO A 312 -26.37 11.06 -83.46
C PRO A 312 -25.39 10.76 -84.59
N GLU A 313 -25.77 9.78 -85.41
CA GLU A 313 -25.27 9.52 -86.75
C GLU A 313 -25.55 10.77 -87.61
N GLU A 314 -24.51 11.47 -88.10
CA GLU A 314 -24.67 12.39 -89.22
C GLU A 314 -23.74 12.01 -90.39
N VAL A 315 -24.41 11.84 -91.51
CA VAL A 315 -24.04 11.26 -92.79
C VAL A 315 -23.32 12.30 -93.67
N ARG A 316 -22.21 11.90 -94.34
CA ARG A 316 -21.82 12.13 -95.78
C ARG A 316 -22.00 13.55 -96.36
N ALA A 317 -21.13 14.13 -97.19
CA ALA A 317 -20.33 13.58 -98.28
C ALA A 317 -19.46 14.69 -98.92
N GLU A 318 -18.39 14.27 -99.61
CA GLU A 318 -17.81 14.82 -100.86
C GLU A 318 -17.55 16.33 -101.03
N SER A 319 -16.30 16.70 -101.31
CA SER A 319 -15.86 17.06 -102.68
C SER A 319 -14.40 17.56 -102.73
N GLN A 320 -13.67 17.05 -103.75
CA GLN A 320 -12.39 17.48 -104.35
C GLN A 320 -11.08 17.13 -103.65
#